data_AF-X8GSZ5-F1
#
_entry.id   AF-X8GSZ5-F1
#
_cell.length_a   1.000
_cell.length_b   1.000
_cell.length_c   1.000
_cell.angle_alpha   90.00
_cell.angle_beta   90.00
_cell.angle_gamma   90.00
#
_symmetry.space_group_name_H-M   'P 1'
#
loop_
_entity.id
_entity.type
_entity.pdbx_description
1 polymer ?
#
loop_
_entity_poly.entity_id
_entity_poly.type
_entity_poly.pdbx_seq_one_letter_code
_entity_poly.pdbx_strand_id
1 'polypeptide(L)'
;MRRLFQNLAFDLIAVLVVGVLAVVIGWGISKHSIPMPPPLPQDRRTAQTVTVTIHNNAASADKDGKVNGLRVYDPDSDNLAEYSDGSQQPLGSHVAIYVYNLASDVHLTIRHKGEIFADDDFPRLEDEKKVKFFDLILDGNLEVETKEINLKNQQGIATVHVNDSSLALVTSDGQEWSDGQDIAFGQRSVSIAAKDRDLKAQIKIGDRIAATKVILKGRTAFVDDLNIDGDIFFQLDIASDEEVKAEQEAEQKEAQARVSEEKSSSDRGTKSAGKKKGQSGGKAKSDAKKQDQLNGQTKPDTGKKDTSSDKKQDNNPEEKYATVTIEDESGSVFVGVVTDDNKGSHDLNPNNMKKLSSGARLPIGTRIAIFKYYDPKYPSFKVIHNGKYIVNRENDLGGEGSYSTIELTLEGDLVVTCSPVDGGRHTNEEGR
;
A
#
# COMPACT_ATOMS: atom_id res chain seq x y z
N MET A 1 -29.52 7.20 62.26
CA MET A 1 -28.31 7.13 63.11
C MET A 1 -28.53 6.15 64.27
N ARG A 2 -28.35 4.85 64.02
CA ARG A 2 -28.18 3.75 64.99
C ARG A 2 -27.91 2.52 64.14
N ARG A 3 -26.85 1.76 64.44
CA ARG A 3 -26.22 0.67 63.66
C ARG A 3 -24.99 1.06 62.83
N LEU A 4 -24.02 1.62 63.53
CA LEU A 4 -22.58 1.45 63.32
C LEU A 4 -22.03 1.39 64.76
N PHE A 5 -21.02 0.56 65.04
CA PHE A 5 -20.48 0.19 66.38
C PHE A 5 -21.12 -1.05 67.06
N GLN A 6 -20.94 -2.23 66.47
CA GLN A 6 -21.03 -3.46 67.27
C GLN A 6 -20.05 -4.60 66.91
N ASN A 7 -19.12 -4.42 65.96
CA ASN A 7 -18.21 -5.50 65.54
C ASN A 7 -16.71 -5.23 65.77
N LEU A 8 -16.33 -4.21 66.57
CA LEU A 8 -14.92 -3.86 66.77
C LEU A 8 -14.27 -4.40 68.06
N ALA A 9 -14.94 -5.28 68.81
CA ALA A 9 -14.47 -5.69 70.16
C ALA A 9 -14.18 -7.18 70.34
N PHE A 10 -14.31 -8.03 69.31
CA PHE A 10 -14.13 -9.48 69.47
C PHE A 10 -12.87 -10.09 68.83
N ASP A 11 -12.12 -9.35 68.00
CA ASP A 11 -10.92 -9.91 67.35
C ASP A 11 -9.59 -9.53 68.03
N LEU A 12 -9.62 -8.63 69.02
CA LEU A 12 -8.42 -8.22 69.77
C LEU A 12 -8.05 -9.17 70.92
N ILE A 13 -8.92 -10.14 71.26
CA ILE A 13 -8.70 -11.09 72.37
C ILE A 13 -8.15 -12.44 71.88
N ALA A 14 -8.32 -12.78 70.59
CA ALA A 14 -7.77 -14.02 70.02
C ALA A 14 -6.24 -13.96 69.76
N VAL A 15 -5.68 -12.75 69.60
CA VAL A 15 -4.24 -12.54 69.31
C VAL A 15 -3.36 -12.62 70.58
N LEU A 16 -3.93 -12.58 71.78
CA LEU A 16 -3.17 -12.50 73.04
C LEU A 16 -2.97 -13.84 73.77
N VAL A 17 -3.63 -14.93 73.34
CA VAL A 17 -3.52 -16.25 74.00
C VAL A 17 -2.50 -17.18 73.32
N VAL A 18 -2.14 -16.94 72.05
CA VAL A 18 -1.09 -17.72 71.36
C VAL A 18 0.33 -17.18 71.62
N GLY A 19 0.45 -15.89 71.97
CA GLY A 19 1.74 -15.23 72.18
C GLY A 19 2.47 -15.54 73.50
N VAL A 20 1.81 -16.16 74.49
CA VAL A 20 2.40 -16.36 75.83
C VAL A 20 2.84 -17.82 76.09
N LEU A 21 2.43 -18.79 75.27
CA LEU A 21 2.83 -20.19 75.44
C LEU A 21 4.20 -20.53 74.81
N ALA A 22 4.77 -19.64 73.98
CA ALA A 22 6.04 -19.87 73.31
C ALA A 22 7.30 -19.42 74.10
N VAL A 23 7.14 -18.76 75.25
CA VAL A 23 8.27 -18.18 76.00
C VAL A 23 8.73 -19.04 77.19
N VAL A 24 8.04 -20.13 77.54
CA VAL A 24 8.37 -20.94 78.75
C VAL A 24 8.98 -22.33 78.44
N ILE A 25 9.09 -22.74 77.16
CA ILE A 25 9.78 -24.00 76.78
C ILE A 25 11.22 -23.74 76.28
N GLY A 26 11.68 -22.49 76.37
CA GLY A 26 13.07 -22.13 76.20
C GLY A 26 13.78 -22.01 77.53
N TRP A 27 14.32 -23.13 78.06
CA TRP A 27 15.59 -23.26 78.79
C TRP A 27 15.55 -24.28 79.95
N GLY A 28 16.38 -25.33 79.82
CA GLY A 28 16.65 -26.37 80.81
C GLY A 28 15.77 -27.60 80.58
N ILE A 29 16.26 -28.78 80.19
CA ILE A 29 17.39 -29.53 80.73
C ILE A 29 18.01 -30.39 79.61
N SER A 30 19.32 -30.56 79.70
CA SER A 30 20.22 -31.29 78.79
C SER A 30 20.22 -32.81 79.02
N LYS A 31 20.65 -33.55 77.98
CA LYS A 31 21.23 -34.92 77.95
C LYS A 31 20.27 -36.12 77.97
N HIS A 32 19.85 -36.57 76.78
CA HIS A 32 20.24 -37.88 76.21
C HIS A 32 19.71 -38.02 74.78
N SER A 33 20.64 -38.28 73.87
CA SER A 33 20.43 -38.42 72.43
C SER A 33 19.66 -39.70 72.11
N ILE A 34 18.43 -39.59 71.64
CA ILE A 34 17.80 -40.64 70.83
C ILE A 34 18.03 -40.20 69.37
N PRO A 35 18.73 -40.99 68.54
CA PRO A 35 18.89 -40.63 67.14
C PRO A 35 17.51 -40.68 66.49
N MET A 36 16.98 -39.52 66.10
CA MET A 36 15.82 -39.46 65.23
C MET A 36 16.19 -40.13 63.90
N PRO A 37 15.33 -40.98 63.32
CA PRO A 37 15.54 -41.46 61.98
C PRO A 37 15.67 -40.26 61.04
N PRO A 38 16.59 -40.29 60.05
CA PRO A 38 16.72 -39.19 59.10
C PRO A 38 15.35 -38.93 58.46
N PRO A 39 14.98 -37.66 58.22
CA PRO A 39 13.76 -37.35 57.49
C PRO A 39 13.79 -38.11 56.17
N LEU A 40 12.71 -38.86 55.89
CA LEU A 40 12.53 -39.52 54.60
C LEU A 40 12.81 -38.50 53.49
N PRO A 41 13.57 -38.87 52.46
CA PRO A 41 13.86 -37.95 51.37
C PRO A 41 12.54 -37.47 50.80
N GLN A 42 12.27 -36.16 50.95
CA GLN A 42 11.24 -35.52 50.15
C GLN A 42 11.60 -35.79 48.70
N ASP A 43 10.72 -36.49 48.02
CA ASP A 43 10.81 -36.80 46.61
C ASP A 43 10.80 -35.46 45.86
N ARG A 44 11.99 -34.84 45.71
CA ARG A 44 12.20 -33.70 44.82
C ARG A 44 12.16 -34.24 43.39
N ARG A 45 10.99 -34.68 42.95
CA ARG A 45 10.64 -34.52 41.54
C ARG A 45 10.57 -33.02 41.33
N THR A 46 11.64 -32.44 40.81
CA THR A 46 11.54 -31.14 40.14
C THR A 46 10.45 -31.30 39.11
N ALA A 47 9.25 -30.78 39.40
CA ALA A 47 8.17 -30.73 38.44
C ALA A 47 8.78 -30.08 37.19
N GLN A 48 8.76 -30.79 36.07
CA GLN A 48 9.22 -30.20 34.83
C GLN A 48 8.36 -28.96 34.59
N THR A 49 9.00 -27.81 34.48
CA THR A 49 8.32 -26.56 34.17
C THR A 49 8.49 -26.23 32.70
N VAL A 50 7.51 -25.54 32.16
CA VAL A 50 7.52 -24.98 30.82
C VAL A 50 7.38 -23.47 30.92
N THR A 51 7.78 -22.76 29.87
CA THR A 51 7.69 -21.30 29.82
C THR A 51 6.45 -20.87 29.04
N VAL A 52 5.75 -19.85 29.54
CA VAL A 52 4.71 -19.12 28.81
C VAL A 52 5.29 -17.76 28.40
N THR A 53 5.38 -17.52 27.11
CA THR A 53 5.86 -16.28 26.49
C THR A 53 4.69 -15.53 25.86
N ILE A 54 4.55 -14.24 26.15
CA ILE A 54 3.41 -13.42 25.74
C ILE A 54 3.92 -12.11 25.12
N HIS A 55 3.60 -11.91 23.85
CA HIS A 55 3.94 -10.72 23.08
C HIS A 55 2.65 -9.99 22.64
N ASN A 56 2.18 -9.04 23.46
CA ASN A 56 0.97 -8.27 23.14
C ASN A 56 1.29 -7.04 22.27
N ASN A 57 1.82 -7.26 21.06
CA ASN A 57 2.24 -6.14 20.20
C ASN A 57 1.04 -5.34 19.67
N ALA A 58 -0.16 -5.93 19.62
CA ALA A 58 -1.39 -5.22 19.23
C ALA A 58 -1.82 -4.10 20.21
N ALA A 59 -1.27 -4.05 21.43
CA ALA A 59 -1.53 -2.95 22.37
C ALA A 59 -0.96 -1.60 21.90
N SER A 60 -0.10 -1.59 20.87
CA SER A 60 0.37 -0.34 20.24
C SER A 60 -0.76 0.51 19.66
N ALA A 61 -1.89 -0.12 19.32
CA ALA A 61 -3.06 0.54 18.74
C ALA A 61 -3.98 1.20 19.79
N ASP A 62 -3.70 1.01 21.09
CA ASP A 62 -4.57 1.44 22.18
C ASP A 62 -4.76 2.96 22.20
N LYS A 63 -6.00 3.38 22.46
CA LYS A 63 -6.42 4.78 22.61
C LYS A 63 -7.33 4.91 23.82
N ASP A 64 -7.53 6.15 24.28
CA ASP A 64 -8.46 6.43 25.37
C ASP A 64 -9.85 5.83 25.09
N GLY A 65 -10.25 4.86 25.92
CA GLY A 65 -11.53 4.16 25.82
C GLY A 65 -11.63 3.07 24.74
N LYS A 66 -10.55 2.76 24.01
CA LYS A 66 -10.49 1.67 23.02
C LYS A 66 -9.16 0.92 23.14
N VAL A 67 -9.22 -0.32 23.61
CA VAL A 67 -8.03 -1.13 23.90
C VAL A 67 -8.08 -2.49 23.21
N ASN A 68 -6.90 -3.02 22.91
CA ASN A 68 -6.68 -4.39 22.48
C ASN A 68 -6.17 -5.23 23.65
N GLY A 69 -7.04 -6.05 24.21
CA GLY A 69 -6.70 -6.99 25.28
C GLY A 69 -6.33 -8.35 24.72
N LEU A 70 -5.12 -8.83 25.05
CA LEU A 70 -4.76 -10.24 24.98
C LEU A 70 -4.89 -10.84 26.39
N ARG A 71 -5.61 -11.95 26.51
CA ARG A 71 -5.86 -12.62 27.78
C ARG A 71 -5.33 -14.05 27.69
N VAL A 72 -4.41 -14.39 28.59
CA VAL A 72 -3.83 -15.73 28.73
C VAL A 72 -3.95 -16.08 30.20
N TYR A 73 -4.81 -17.03 30.56
CA TYR A 73 -5.15 -17.29 31.96
C TYR A 73 -5.36 -18.77 32.24
N ASP A 74 -5.30 -19.14 33.52
CA ASP A 74 -5.64 -20.47 34.02
C ASP A 74 -7.16 -20.57 34.21
N PRO A 75 -7.88 -21.30 33.34
CA PRO A 75 -9.33 -21.44 33.45
C PRO A 75 -9.77 -22.29 34.65
N ASP A 76 -8.87 -23.08 35.25
CA ASP A 76 -9.16 -23.93 36.39
C ASP A 76 -8.96 -23.19 37.73
N SER A 77 -8.41 -21.98 37.69
CA SER A 77 -8.24 -21.13 38.87
C SER A 77 -9.53 -20.39 39.25
N ASP A 78 -9.81 -20.29 40.56
CA ASP A 78 -11.03 -19.68 41.10
C ASP A 78 -11.25 -18.22 40.67
N ASN A 79 -10.18 -17.52 40.29
CA ASN A 79 -10.18 -16.12 39.91
C ASN A 79 -9.73 -15.86 38.47
N LEU A 80 -9.61 -16.91 37.64
CA LEU A 80 -9.09 -16.81 36.27
C LEU A 80 -7.73 -16.08 36.23
N ALA A 81 -6.80 -16.53 37.06
CA ALA A 81 -5.47 -15.97 37.21
C ALA A 81 -4.75 -15.86 35.86
N GLU A 82 -4.30 -14.65 35.52
CA GLU A 82 -3.58 -14.41 34.28
C GLU A 82 -2.13 -14.86 34.37
N TYR A 83 -1.67 -15.50 33.30
CA TYR A 83 -0.26 -15.78 33.09
C TYR A 83 0.46 -14.50 32.67
N SER A 84 1.63 -14.28 33.24
CA SER A 84 2.52 -13.18 32.84
C SER A 84 3.57 -13.69 31.86
N ASP A 85 4.08 -12.78 31.02
CA ASP A 85 5.19 -13.08 30.12
C ASP A 85 6.41 -13.62 30.90
N GLY A 86 7.02 -14.68 30.36
CA GLY A 86 8.14 -15.40 30.96
C GLY A 86 7.78 -16.28 32.17
N SER A 87 6.50 -16.44 32.51
CA SER A 87 6.10 -17.25 33.66
C SER A 87 6.44 -18.73 33.46
N GLN A 88 6.87 -19.39 34.54
CA GLN A 88 7.18 -20.82 34.57
C GLN A 88 5.99 -21.58 35.13
N GLN A 89 5.46 -22.52 34.36
CA GLN A 89 4.29 -23.31 34.74
C GLN A 89 4.61 -24.80 34.80
N PRO A 90 4.04 -25.56 35.74
CA PRO A 90 4.14 -27.01 35.73
C PRO A 90 3.66 -27.60 34.39
N LEU A 91 4.34 -28.65 33.92
CA LEU A 91 3.84 -29.45 32.83
C LEU A 91 2.48 -30.05 33.23
N GLY A 92 1.48 -29.89 32.38
CA GLY A 92 0.09 -30.27 32.60
C GLY A 92 -0.83 -29.11 33.01
N SER A 93 -0.32 -27.90 33.21
CA SER A 93 -1.14 -26.71 33.47
C SER A 93 -2.09 -26.41 32.31
N HIS A 94 -3.30 -25.96 32.65
CA HIS A 94 -4.34 -25.59 31.69
C HIS A 94 -4.22 -24.10 31.33
N VAL A 95 -4.35 -23.77 30.05
CA VAL A 95 -4.27 -22.40 29.56
C VAL A 95 -5.43 -22.12 28.62
N ALA A 96 -6.12 -21.01 28.89
CA ALA A 96 -7.13 -20.44 28.01
C ALA A 96 -6.63 -19.09 27.45
N ILE A 97 -6.81 -18.88 26.15
CA ILE A 97 -6.36 -17.69 25.43
C ILE A 97 -7.52 -17.08 24.65
N TYR A 98 -7.68 -15.76 24.71
CA TYR A 98 -8.53 -15.03 23.79
C TYR A 98 -8.04 -13.59 23.56
N VAL A 99 -8.45 -13.02 22.43
CA VAL A 99 -8.26 -11.60 22.12
C VAL A 99 -9.57 -10.85 22.25
N TYR A 100 -9.48 -9.62 22.76
CA TYR A 100 -10.58 -8.68 22.94
C TYR A 100 -10.16 -7.34 22.38
N ASN A 101 -10.46 -7.10 21.11
CA ASN A 101 -9.89 -6.00 20.34
C ASN A 101 -10.93 -4.93 19.98
N LEU A 102 -10.92 -3.84 20.76
CA LEU A 102 -11.77 -2.66 20.52
C LEU A 102 -11.05 -1.53 19.78
N ALA A 103 -9.71 -1.57 19.71
CA ALA A 103 -8.92 -0.51 19.08
C ALA A 103 -8.73 -0.76 17.58
N SER A 104 -8.33 -1.97 17.20
CA SER A 104 -7.98 -2.34 15.82
C SER A 104 -8.39 -3.77 15.48
N ASP A 105 -8.18 -4.16 14.22
CA ASP A 105 -8.09 -5.58 13.86
C ASP A 105 -6.77 -6.15 14.43
N VAL A 106 -6.79 -7.43 14.79
CA VAL A 106 -5.67 -8.10 15.47
C VAL A 106 -5.42 -9.46 14.83
N HIS A 107 -4.17 -9.74 14.52
CA HIS A 107 -3.73 -11.10 14.21
C HIS A 107 -3.18 -11.75 15.48
N LEU A 108 -3.56 -13.00 15.72
CA LEU A 108 -3.11 -13.82 16.85
C LEU A 108 -2.39 -15.06 16.33
N THR A 109 -1.17 -15.26 16.80
CA THR A 109 -0.41 -16.50 16.60
C THR A 109 -0.19 -17.18 17.95
N ILE A 110 -0.55 -18.46 18.05
CA ILE A 110 -0.29 -19.31 19.21
C ILE A 110 0.64 -20.43 18.77
N ARG A 111 1.82 -20.53 19.37
CA ARG A 111 2.76 -21.63 19.19
C ARG A 111 2.86 -22.47 20.44
N HIS A 112 2.69 -23.78 20.30
CA HIS A 112 2.84 -24.73 21.38
C HIS A 112 3.90 -25.76 20.98
N LYS A 113 4.92 -25.94 21.81
CA LYS A 113 6.09 -26.79 21.53
C LYS A 113 6.85 -26.38 20.25
N GLY A 114 6.75 -25.11 19.87
CA GLY A 114 7.33 -24.56 18.63
C GLY A 114 6.48 -24.77 17.37
N GLU A 115 5.38 -25.52 17.45
CA GLU A 115 4.45 -25.71 16.34
C GLU A 115 3.30 -24.71 16.41
N ILE A 116 2.76 -24.30 15.25
CA ILE A 116 1.60 -23.40 15.19
C ILE A 116 0.37 -24.17 15.64
N PHE A 117 -0.20 -23.75 16.76
CA PHE A 117 -1.47 -24.26 17.28
C PHE A 117 -2.66 -23.46 16.70
N ALA A 118 -2.52 -22.13 16.62
CA ALA A 118 -3.50 -21.25 15.99
C ALA A 118 -2.79 -20.07 15.32
N ASP A 119 -3.36 -19.61 14.21
CA ASP A 119 -2.89 -18.46 13.45
C ASP A 119 -4.10 -17.82 12.76
N ASP A 120 -4.71 -16.84 13.42
CA ASP A 120 -6.04 -16.32 13.06
C ASP A 120 -6.07 -14.80 13.07
N ASP A 121 -6.79 -14.21 12.12
CA ASP A 121 -7.10 -12.78 12.10
C ASP A 121 -8.48 -12.49 12.70
N PHE A 122 -8.53 -11.48 13.58
CA PHE A 122 -9.72 -11.06 14.30
C PHE A 122 -10.08 -9.62 13.94
N PRO A 123 -11.28 -9.38 13.38
CA PRO A 123 -11.74 -8.02 13.13
C PRO A 123 -12.00 -7.31 14.45
N ARG A 124 -11.90 -5.98 14.44
CA ARG A 124 -12.28 -5.13 15.57
C ARG A 124 -13.71 -5.46 16.01
N LEU A 125 -13.91 -5.66 17.30
CA LEU A 125 -15.21 -5.96 17.88
C LEU A 125 -16.15 -4.76 17.72
N GLU A 126 -17.32 -5.00 17.11
CA GLU A 126 -18.42 -4.03 17.04
C GLU A 126 -19.29 -4.03 18.31
N ASP A 127 -19.32 -5.17 19.03
CA ASP A 127 -20.03 -5.39 20.30
C ASP A 127 -19.25 -6.43 21.13
N GLU A 128 -19.25 -6.29 22.46
CA GLU A 128 -18.36 -6.94 23.42
C GLU A 128 -18.54 -8.47 23.56
N LYS A 129 -19.45 -9.08 22.79
CA LYS A 129 -20.09 -10.36 23.17
C LYS A 129 -19.63 -11.61 22.43
N LYS A 130 -18.60 -11.54 21.58
CA LYS A 130 -18.11 -12.72 20.84
C LYS A 130 -16.60 -12.70 20.71
N VAL A 131 -15.91 -13.40 21.61
CA VAL A 131 -14.48 -13.72 21.49
C VAL A 131 -14.32 -15.23 21.26
N LYS A 132 -13.32 -15.60 20.46
CA LYS A 132 -12.93 -17.00 20.26
C LYS A 132 -11.95 -17.39 21.36
N PHE A 133 -12.23 -18.49 22.04
CA PHE A 133 -11.34 -19.05 23.06
C PHE A 133 -10.51 -20.18 22.47
N PHE A 134 -9.27 -20.26 22.91
CA PHE A 134 -8.33 -21.35 22.64
C PHE A 134 -7.92 -21.98 23.96
N ASP A 135 -8.22 -23.26 24.12
CA ASP A 135 -7.93 -24.02 25.34
C ASP A 135 -6.89 -25.10 25.04
N LEU A 136 -5.84 -25.20 25.85
CA LEU A 136 -4.80 -26.22 25.72
C LEU A 136 -4.16 -26.61 27.05
N ILE A 137 -3.63 -27.84 27.10
CA ILE A 137 -2.85 -28.35 28.23
C ILE A 137 -1.36 -28.26 27.88
N LEU A 138 -0.57 -27.67 28.78
CA LEU A 138 0.86 -27.47 28.58
C LEU A 138 1.66 -28.76 28.69
N ASP A 139 2.08 -29.34 27.57
CA ASP A 139 3.09 -30.42 27.52
C ASP A 139 4.43 -29.95 26.93
N GLY A 140 4.62 -28.63 26.82
CA GLY A 140 5.82 -27.93 26.36
C GLY A 140 5.64 -26.41 26.42
N ASN A 141 6.64 -25.66 25.95
CA ASN A 141 6.61 -24.20 25.96
C ASN A 141 5.44 -23.65 25.13
N LEU A 142 4.88 -22.55 25.59
CA LEU A 142 3.82 -21.80 24.93
C LEU A 142 4.33 -20.41 24.57
N GLU A 143 4.06 -19.97 23.36
CA GLU A 143 4.31 -18.62 22.87
C GLU A 143 3.02 -18.08 22.25
N VAL A 144 2.61 -16.90 22.69
CA VAL A 144 1.38 -16.23 22.23
C VAL A 144 1.75 -14.82 21.79
N GLU A 145 1.45 -14.50 20.55
CA GLU A 145 1.74 -13.20 19.97
C GLU A 145 0.49 -12.58 19.35
N THR A 146 0.28 -11.29 19.59
CA THR A 146 -0.67 -10.48 18.84
C THR A 146 0.06 -9.38 18.09
N LYS A 147 -0.45 -9.01 16.92
CA LYS A 147 -0.01 -7.84 16.15
C LYS A 147 -1.22 -7.07 15.62
N GLU A 148 -1.10 -5.74 15.58
CA GLU A 148 -2.06 -4.90 14.88
C GLU A 148 -2.01 -5.21 13.38
N ILE A 149 -3.18 -5.35 12.77
CA ILE A 149 -3.33 -5.49 11.32
C ILE A 149 -4.41 -4.54 10.82
N ASN A 150 -4.44 -4.35 9.51
CA ASN A 150 -5.58 -3.79 8.81
C ASN A 150 -6.12 -4.86 7.86
N LEU A 151 -7.27 -5.47 8.22
CA LEU A 151 -7.87 -6.54 7.42
C LEU A 151 -8.31 -6.04 6.04
N LYS A 152 -8.73 -4.79 5.93
CA LYS A 152 -9.09 -4.19 4.64
C LYS A 152 -7.88 -4.12 3.71
N ASN A 153 -6.71 -3.74 4.22
CA ASN A 153 -5.49 -3.67 3.42
C ASN A 153 -5.08 -5.07 2.90
N GLN A 154 -5.24 -6.13 3.70
CA GLN A 154 -5.00 -7.50 3.23
C GLN A 154 -5.95 -7.93 2.11
N GLN A 155 -7.14 -7.34 2.06
CA GLN A 155 -8.14 -7.55 1.00
C GLN A 155 -7.93 -6.60 -0.20
N GLY A 156 -6.87 -5.79 -0.20
CA GLY A 156 -6.61 -4.81 -1.25
C GLY A 156 -7.54 -3.60 -1.20
N ILE A 157 -8.03 -3.24 -0.02
CA ILE A 157 -8.92 -2.12 0.23
C ILE A 157 -8.22 -1.11 1.15
N ALA A 158 -8.11 0.14 0.70
CA ALA A 158 -7.60 1.26 1.48
C ALA A 158 -8.77 2.07 2.05
N THR A 159 -8.62 2.58 3.27
CA THR A 159 -9.51 3.62 3.79
C THR A 159 -8.91 5.01 3.52
N VAL A 160 -9.74 5.93 3.04
CA VAL A 160 -9.40 7.33 2.81
C VAL A 160 -9.54 8.10 4.11
N HIS A 161 -8.52 8.89 4.44
CA HIS A 161 -8.51 9.79 5.59
C HIS A 161 -8.30 11.23 5.15
N VAL A 162 -9.19 12.12 5.55
CA VAL A 162 -9.07 13.56 5.27
C VAL A 162 -9.20 14.31 6.59
N ASN A 163 -8.11 14.95 7.03
CA ASN A 163 -8.09 15.62 8.35
C ASN A 163 -9.10 16.76 8.46
N ASP A 164 -9.30 17.52 7.38
CA ASP A 164 -10.29 18.61 7.32
C ASP A 164 -10.85 18.76 5.89
N SER A 165 -11.97 18.08 5.63
CA SER A 165 -12.69 18.16 4.34
C SER A 165 -13.34 19.53 4.08
N SER A 166 -13.35 20.44 5.06
CA SER A 166 -13.84 21.80 4.84
C SER A 166 -12.86 22.66 4.02
N LEU A 167 -11.57 22.31 4.00
CA LEU A 167 -10.52 23.09 3.33
C LEU A 167 -10.44 22.82 1.83
N ALA A 168 -10.64 21.58 1.40
CA ALA A 168 -10.51 21.17 0.00
C ALA A 168 -11.59 20.17 -0.42
N LEU A 169 -11.74 20.00 -1.73
CA LEU A 169 -12.45 18.89 -2.35
C LEU A 169 -11.42 17.92 -2.92
N VAL A 170 -11.43 16.67 -2.47
CA VAL A 170 -10.56 15.59 -2.98
C VAL A 170 -11.39 14.73 -3.92
N THR A 171 -10.90 14.51 -5.14
CA THR A 171 -11.56 13.62 -6.10
C THR A 171 -10.56 12.70 -6.79
N SER A 172 -10.99 11.50 -7.16
CA SER A 172 -10.27 10.57 -8.02
C SER A 172 -11.25 9.97 -9.01
N ASP A 173 -10.84 9.82 -10.27
CA ASP A 173 -11.67 9.22 -11.33
C ASP A 173 -13.05 9.89 -11.48
N GLY A 174 -13.11 11.21 -11.20
CA GLY A 174 -14.34 11.99 -11.24
C GLY A 174 -15.29 11.79 -10.05
N GLN A 175 -14.91 10.99 -9.05
CA GLN A 175 -15.67 10.78 -7.83
C GLN A 175 -15.03 11.50 -6.64
N GLU A 176 -15.85 12.18 -5.84
CA GLU A 176 -15.42 12.77 -4.57
C GLU A 176 -15.06 11.69 -3.56
N TRP A 177 -13.94 11.91 -2.86
CA TRP A 177 -13.48 11.07 -1.77
C TRP A 177 -13.77 11.73 -0.43
N SER A 178 -14.43 10.99 0.45
CA SER A 178 -14.76 11.41 1.81
C SER A 178 -13.89 10.70 2.85
N ASP A 179 -13.73 11.31 4.02
CA ASP A 179 -13.10 10.65 5.17
C ASP A 179 -13.87 9.37 5.56
N GLY A 180 -13.12 8.30 5.79
CA GLY A 180 -13.66 6.96 6.08
C GLY A 180 -14.13 6.16 4.85
N GLN A 181 -14.01 6.70 3.63
CA GLN A 181 -14.42 5.98 2.42
C GLN A 181 -13.44 4.85 2.09
N ASP A 182 -13.96 3.68 1.76
CA ASP A 182 -13.16 2.55 1.29
C ASP A 182 -12.98 2.59 -0.23
N ILE A 183 -11.76 2.36 -0.69
CA ILE A 183 -11.37 2.31 -2.10
C ILE A 183 -10.49 1.09 -2.37
N ALA A 184 -10.57 0.52 -3.56
CA ALA A 184 -9.67 -0.54 -3.96
C ALA A 184 -8.25 0.01 -4.22
N PHE A 185 -7.24 -0.78 -3.85
CA PHE A 185 -5.84 -0.57 -4.20
C PHE A 185 -5.65 -0.41 -5.71
N GLY A 186 -4.53 0.20 -6.08
CA GLY A 186 -4.12 0.37 -7.47
C GLY A 186 -3.67 1.80 -7.78
N GLN A 187 -3.33 2.02 -9.04
CA GLN A 187 -2.92 3.32 -9.53
C GLN A 187 -4.14 4.23 -9.74
N ARG A 188 -4.03 5.46 -9.23
CA ARG A 188 -5.09 6.47 -9.30
C ARG A 188 -4.52 7.85 -9.61
N SER A 189 -5.29 8.67 -10.32
CA SER A 189 -5.03 10.11 -10.40
C SER A 189 -5.93 10.84 -9.41
N VAL A 190 -5.33 11.57 -8.49
CA VAL A 190 -6.04 12.34 -7.48
C VAL A 190 -5.98 13.82 -7.81
N SER A 191 -7.10 14.51 -7.68
CA SER A 191 -7.16 15.97 -7.73
C SER A 191 -7.61 16.54 -6.39
N ILE A 192 -6.96 17.63 -5.97
CA ILE A 192 -7.24 18.33 -4.72
C ILE A 192 -7.53 19.78 -5.08
N ALA A 193 -8.79 20.18 -4.94
CA ALA A 193 -9.25 21.55 -5.23
C ALA A 193 -9.36 22.35 -3.93
N ALA A 194 -8.53 23.38 -3.79
CA ALA A 194 -8.56 24.29 -2.64
C ALA A 194 -9.80 25.20 -2.73
N LYS A 195 -10.59 25.24 -1.66
CA LYS A 195 -11.85 26.03 -1.63
C LYS A 195 -11.56 27.52 -1.46
N ASP A 196 -11.25 27.93 -0.22
CA ASP A 196 -11.23 29.35 0.16
C ASP A 196 -9.88 29.90 0.61
N ARG A 197 -8.87 29.04 0.76
CA ARG A 197 -7.54 29.39 1.27
C ARG A 197 -6.44 28.71 0.46
N ASP A 198 -5.23 29.27 0.54
CA ASP A 198 -4.03 28.59 0.05
C ASP A 198 -3.69 27.44 1.02
N LEU A 199 -3.38 26.27 0.46
CA LEU A 199 -3.21 25.04 1.22
C LEU A 199 -1.85 24.39 0.98
N LYS A 200 -1.34 23.75 2.02
CA LYS A 200 -0.32 22.71 1.92
C LYS A 200 -1.01 21.37 2.08
N ALA A 201 -1.00 20.57 1.02
CA ALA A 201 -1.52 19.22 1.03
C ALA A 201 -0.37 18.22 1.08
N GLN A 202 -0.27 17.46 2.16
CA GLN A 202 0.61 16.31 2.26
C GLN A 202 -0.22 15.03 2.12
N ILE A 203 0.13 14.21 1.12
CA ILE A 203 -0.54 12.95 0.82
C ILE A 203 0.36 11.82 1.32
N LYS A 204 -0.16 10.95 2.18
CA LYS A 204 0.54 9.76 2.67
C LYS A 204 -0.22 8.50 2.28
N ILE A 205 0.49 7.40 2.11
CA ILE A 205 -0.08 6.07 1.92
C ILE A 205 0.57 5.18 2.98
N GLY A 206 -0.21 4.71 3.96
CA GLY A 206 0.34 4.24 5.23
C GLY A 206 1.25 5.31 5.84
N ASP A 207 2.47 4.92 6.20
CA ASP A 207 3.46 5.83 6.80
C ASP A 207 4.31 6.62 5.79
N ARG A 208 4.24 6.28 4.49
CA ARG A 208 5.07 6.95 3.47
C ARG A 208 4.42 8.23 2.95
N ILE A 209 5.20 9.30 2.85
CA ILE A 209 4.78 10.52 2.15
C ILE A 209 4.86 10.25 0.64
N ALA A 210 3.71 10.21 -0.02
CA ALA A 210 3.61 9.98 -1.46
C ALA A 210 3.75 11.28 -2.25
N ALA A 211 3.18 12.38 -1.75
CA ALA A 211 3.30 13.69 -2.38
C ALA A 211 3.16 14.83 -1.37
N THR A 212 3.68 16.00 -1.74
CA THR A 212 3.41 17.26 -1.06
C THR A 212 3.17 18.33 -2.12
N LYS A 213 2.08 19.10 -1.97
CA LYS A 213 1.67 20.14 -2.90
C LYS A 213 1.29 21.40 -2.15
N VAL A 214 1.70 22.55 -2.67
CA VAL A 214 1.11 23.84 -2.30
C VAL A 214 0.04 24.16 -3.34
N ILE A 215 -1.16 24.49 -2.89
CA ILE A 215 -2.33 24.69 -3.74
C ILE A 215 -2.87 26.07 -3.46
N LEU A 216 -2.76 26.97 -4.43
CA LEU A 216 -3.30 28.31 -4.30
C LEU A 216 -4.82 28.29 -4.26
N LYS A 217 -5.43 29.26 -3.59
CA LYS A 217 -6.86 29.44 -3.45
C LYS A 217 -7.58 29.36 -4.80
N GLY A 218 -8.63 28.55 -4.87
CA GLY A 218 -9.43 28.37 -6.08
C GLY A 218 -8.71 27.60 -7.21
N ARG A 219 -7.55 27.01 -6.92
CA ARG A 219 -6.82 26.13 -7.83
C ARG A 219 -6.99 24.67 -7.45
N THR A 220 -6.68 23.82 -8.41
CA THR A 220 -6.67 22.37 -8.26
C THR A 220 -5.27 21.87 -8.54
N ALA A 221 -4.72 21.07 -7.62
CA ALA A 221 -3.51 20.31 -7.86
C ALA A 221 -3.87 18.89 -8.28
N PHE A 222 -3.04 18.32 -9.15
CA PHE A 222 -3.16 16.95 -9.62
C PHE A 222 -1.94 16.14 -9.17
N VAL A 223 -2.21 14.91 -8.77
CA VAL A 223 -1.20 13.89 -8.45
C VAL A 223 -1.57 12.66 -9.25
N ASP A 224 -0.83 12.47 -10.34
CA ASP A 224 -1.01 11.35 -11.25
C ASP A 224 -0.22 10.12 -10.78
N ASP A 225 -0.64 8.95 -11.25
CA ASP A 225 0.02 7.66 -11.02
C ASP A 225 0.26 7.32 -9.53
N LEU A 226 -0.64 7.77 -8.66
CA LEU A 226 -0.57 7.48 -7.23
C LEU A 226 -0.88 5.99 -7.00
N ASN A 227 0.15 5.21 -6.67
CA ASN A 227 0.00 3.78 -6.37
C ASN A 227 -0.50 3.57 -4.93
N ILE A 228 -1.78 3.24 -4.76
CA ILE A 228 -2.41 3.00 -3.46
C ILE A 228 -2.29 1.52 -3.11
N ASP A 229 -1.52 1.22 -2.08
CA ASP A 229 -1.25 -0.11 -1.52
C ASP A 229 -1.44 -0.16 0.02
N GLY A 230 -2.14 0.85 0.54
CA GLY A 230 -2.50 1.00 1.95
C GLY A 230 -3.41 2.21 2.14
N ASP A 231 -3.86 2.44 3.38
CA ASP A 231 -4.70 3.59 3.73
C ASP A 231 -4.08 4.90 3.25
N ILE A 232 -4.91 5.80 2.74
CA ILE A 232 -4.44 7.07 2.18
C ILE A 232 -4.84 8.22 3.09
N PHE A 233 -3.89 9.11 3.40
CA PHE A 233 -4.09 10.24 4.28
C PHE A 233 -3.85 11.55 3.53
N PHE A 234 -4.84 12.42 3.54
CA PHE A 234 -4.75 13.80 3.10
C PHE A 234 -4.63 14.69 4.32
N GLN A 235 -3.42 15.18 4.57
CA GLN A 235 -3.12 16.17 5.60
C GLN A 235 -3.15 17.55 4.94
N LEU A 236 -4.24 18.26 5.16
CA LEU A 236 -4.52 19.58 4.61
C LEU A 236 -4.27 20.62 5.70
N ASP A 237 -3.32 21.51 5.45
CA ASP A 237 -3.00 22.65 6.31
C ASP A 237 -3.09 23.96 5.51
N ILE A 238 -3.26 25.08 6.20
CA ILE A 238 -3.14 26.40 5.56
C ILE A 238 -1.67 26.61 5.19
N ALA A 239 -1.40 26.95 3.94
CA ALA A 239 -0.03 27.25 3.49
C ALA A 239 0.49 28.53 4.14
N SER A 240 1.78 28.56 4.46
CA SER A 240 2.47 29.77 4.90
C SER A 240 2.71 30.76 3.76
N ASP A 241 2.83 32.05 4.08
CA ASP A 241 3.13 33.10 3.08
C ASP A 241 4.41 32.81 2.27
N GLU A 242 5.40 32.18 2.91
CA GLU A 242 6.66 31.79 2.28
C GLU A 242 6.46 30.67 1.25
N GLU A 243 5.67 29.66 1.59
CA GLU A 243 5.31 28.54 0.69
C GLU A 243 4.47 29.04 -0.49
N VAL A 244 3.51 29.93 -0.24
CA VAL A 244 2.69 30.57 -1.28
C VAL A 244 3.54 31.36 -2.25
N LYS A 245 4.47 32.18 -1.73
CA LYS A 245 5.37 32.98 -2.56
C LYS A 245 6.29 32.10 -3.40
N ALA A 246 6.84 31.03 -2.82
CA ALA A 246 7.69 30.10 -3.53
C ALA A 246 6.95 29.41 -4.69
N GLU A 247 5.69 28.99 -4.47
CA GLU A 247 4.87 28.37 -5.51
C GLU A 247 4.55 29.37 -6.64
N GLN A 248 4.16 30.61 -6.30
CA GLN A 248 3.89 31.66 -7.29
C GLN A 248 5.14 32.00 -8.14
N GLU A 249 6.32 32.06 -7.53
CA GLU A 249 7.57 32.29 -8.26
C GLU A 249 7.93 31.11 -9.17
N ALA A 250 7.65 29.87 -8.74
CA ALA A 250 7.85 28.67 -9.55
C ALA A 250 6.92 28.67 -10.78
N GLU A 251 5.62 28.95 -10.59
CA GLU A 251 4.64 29.07 -11.68
C GLU A 251 5.04 30.16 -12.69
N GLN A 252 5.51 31.32 -12.22
CA GLN A 252 5.96 32.40 -13.09
C GLN A 252 7.19 32.01 -13.92
N LYS A 253 8.16 31.31 -13.32
CA LYS A 253 9.35 30.81 -14.02
C LYS A 253 8.96 29.79 -15.08
N GLU A 254 8.06 28.87 -14.77
CA GLU A 254 7.58 27.88 -15.73
C GLU A 254 6.80 28.52 -16.89
N ALA A 255 5.93 29.50 -16.60
CA ALA A 255 5.23 30.25 -17.63
C ALA A 255 6.20 31.03 -18.54
N GLN A 256 7.23 31.65 -17.97
CA GLN A 256 8.26 32.34 -18.74
C GLN A 256 9.09 31.38 -19.61
N ALA A 257 9.42 30.20 -19.10
CA ALA A 257 10.13 29.16 -19.84
C ALA A 257 9.35 28.70 -21.08
N ARG A 258 8.04 28.44 -20.93
CA ARG A 258 7.15 28.06 -22.04
C ARG A 258 7.06 29.15 -23.12
N VAL A 259 6.99 30.43 -22.72
CA VAL A 259 6.98 31.56 -23.67
C VAL A 259 8.32 31.71 -24.40
N SER A 260 9.45 31.41 -23.75
CA SER A 260 10.76 31.45 -24.38
C SER A 260 11.00 30.30 -25.37
N GLU A 261 10.46 29.11 -25.11
CA GLU A 261 10.51 27.98 -26.05
C GLU A 261 9.72 28.27 -27.33
N GLU A 262 8.50 28.83 -27.20
CA GLU A 262 7.70 29.26 -28.36
C GLU A 262 8.39 30.34 -29.20
N LYS A 263 9.06 31.31 -28.58
CA LYS A 263 9.83 32.34 -29.31
C LYS A 263 11.07 31.77 -30.01
N SER A 264 11.76 30.80 -29.41
CA SER A 264 12.91 30.15 -30.05
C SER A 264 12.55 29.34 -31.29
N SER A 265 11.31 28.82 -31.34
CA SER A 265 10.78 28.08 -32.50
C SER A 265 10.37 28.99 -33.66
N SER A 266 10.01 30.25 -33.39
CA SER A 266 9.59 31.21 -34.43
C SER A 266 10.74 32.01 -35.05
N ASP A 267 11.87 32.19 -34.35
CA ASP A 267 13.05 32.91 -34.87
C ASP A 267 14.00 32.08 -35.77
N ARG A 268 13.79 30.75 -35.88
CA ARG A 268 14.56 29.88 -36.81
C ARG A 268 14.09 29.94 -38.27
N GLY A 269 12.99 30.64 -38.57
CA GLY A 269 12.40 30.70 -39.91
C GLY A 269 12.94 31.78 -40.85
N THR A 270 13.81 32.70 -40.39
CA THR A 270 14.16 33.90 -41.19
C THR A 270 15.65 34.20 -41.24
N LYS A 271 16.50 33.22 -41.61
CA LYS A 271 17.90 33.51 -41.99
C LYS A 271 18.53 32.46 -42.90
N SER A 272 18.07 32.38 -44.15
CA SER A 272 18.89 31.89 -45.27
C SER A 272 18.20 32.12 -46.62
N ALA A 273 18.57 33.19 -47.32
CA ALA A 273 18.67 33.20 -48.80
C ALA A 273 19.20 34.56 -49.26
N GLY A 274 20.53 34.68 -49.29
CA GLY A 274 21.19 35.70 -50.09
C GLY A 274 21.38 35.21 -51.53
N LYS A 275 20.94 36.05 -52.48
CA LYS A 275 21.58 36.31 -53.80
C LYS A 275 21.16 35.43 -55.00
N LYS A 276 20.29 35.98 -55.88
CA LYS A 276 20.59 36.11 -57.32
C LYS A 276 19.71 37.17 -58.02
N LYS A 277 20.38 37.89 -58.94
CA LYS A 277 19.93 38.98 -59.82
C LYS A 277 18.75 38.59 -60.72
N GLY A 278 17.90 39.57 -61.02
CA GLY A 278 16.99 39.59 -62.18
C GLY A 278 16.14 40.87 -62.18
N GLN A 279 16.03 41.54 -63.32
CA GLN A 279 15.73 42.96 -63.49
C GLN A 279 14.47 43.12 -64.35
N SER A 280 13.45 43.86 -63.86
CA SER A 280 12.43 44.65 -64.59
C SER A 280 11.28 44.89 -63.59
N GLY A 281 10.92 46.11 -63.18
CA GLY A 281 10.46 47.22 -64.00
C GLY A 281 8.92 47.27 -63.93
N GLY A 282 8.33 48.20 -63.16
CA GLY A 282 6.88 48.43 -63.17
C GLY A 282 6.31 49.07 -61.91
N LYS A 283 6.09 50.39 -61.96
CA LYS A 283 5.26 51.19 -61.04
C LYS A 283 3.79 50.74 -61.11
N ALA A 284 3.07 50.74 -59.98
CA ALA A 284 1.78 51.45 -59.81
C ALA A 284 1.24 51.34 -58.37
N LYS A 285 0.72 52.47 -57.86
CA LYS A 285 -0.08 52.66 -56.65
C LYS A 285 -1.56 52.38 -56.92
N SER A 286 -2.31 51.93 -55.91
CA SER A 286 -3.68 52.37 -55.51
C SER A 286 -4.28 51.31 -54.57
N ASP A 287 -4.54 51.57 -53.29
CA ASP A 287 -5.69 52.26 -52.67
C ASP A 287 -7.08 51.63 -52.87
N ALA A 288 -7.78 51.52 -51.73
CA ALA A 288 -9.23 51.60 -51.49
C ALA A 288 -10.12 50.32 -51.41
N LYS A 289 -10.52 50.04 -50.15
CA LYS A 289 -11.90 49.97 -49.58
C LYS A 289 -13.05 49.23 -50.30
N LYS A 290 -13.71 48.35 -49.52
CA LYS A 290 -15.17 48.20 -49.18
C LYS A 290 -15.39 46.75 -48.72
N GLN A 291 -15.88 46.36 -47.54
CA GLN A 291 -17.09 46.70 -46.75
C GLN A 291 -18.40 46.49 -47.51
N ASP A 292 -19.09 45.36 -47.23
CA ASP A 292 -20.53 45.33 -47.01
C ASP A 292 -20.99 44.05 -46.26
N GLN A 293 -22.08 44.22 -45.52
CA GLN A 293 -22.72 43.32 -44.56
C GLN A 293 -23.93 42.55 -45.15
N LEU A 294 -24.44 41.61 -44.33
CA LEU A 294 -25.85 41.20 -44.13
C LEU A 294 -26.39 39.88 -44.75
N ASN A 295 -26.57 38.92 -43.82
CA ASN A 295 -27.76 38.13 -43.47
C ASN A 295 -28.53 37.26 -44.50
N GLY A 296 -28.79 36.01 -44.09
CA GLY A 296 -29.97 35.23 -44.52
C GLY A 296 -29.87 33.72 -44.25
N GLN A 297 -30.48 33.23 -43.17
CA GLN A 297 -30.66 31.81 -42.79
C GLN A 297 -31.43 30.99 -43.84
N THR A 298 -31.04 29.72 -44.07
CA THR A 298 -31.84 28.52 -43.70
C THR A 298 -31.08 27.21 -44.02
N LYS A 299 -31.08 26.28 -43.05
CA LYS A 299 -30.76 24.84 -43.16
C LYS A 299 -31.94 24.11 -43.86
N PRO A 300 -31.82 22.86 -44.39
CA PRO A 300 -31.32 21.69 -43.66
C PRO A 300 -30.40 20.69 -44.43
N ASP A 301 -29.69 19.91 -43.62
CA ASP A 301 -29.03 18.60 -43.81
C ASP A 301 -28.83 17.99 -45.21
N THR A 302 -27.59 17.59 -45.49
CA THR A 302 -27.18 16.16 -45.42
C THR A 302 -25.65 16.06 -45.58
N GLY A 303 -25.03 15.18 -44.79
CA GLY A 303 -23.60 15.21 -44.51
C GLY A 303 -22.65 14.70 -45.59
N LYS A 304 -21.40 15.13 -45.45
CA LYS A 304 -20.16 14.37 -45.64
C LYS A 304 -19.00 15.26 -45.18
N LYS A 305 -18.27 14.82 -44.15
CA LYS A 305 -17.11 15.52 -43.61
C LYS A 305 -15.85 14.93 -44.24
N ASP A 306 -14.96 15.84 -44.59
CA ASP A 306 -13.77 15.67 -45.41
C ASP A 306 -12.70 14.76 -44.80
N THR A 307 -12.04 14.02 -45.67
CA THR A 307 -10.68 13.50 -45.45
C THR A 307 -9.86 13.75 -46.71
N SER A 308 -8.61 14.21 -46.50
CA SER A 308 -7.55 14.55 -47.47
C SER A 308 -7.37 16.07 -47.58
N SER A 309 -6.21 16.67 -47.38
CA SER A 309 -4.85 16.22 -47.14
C SER A 309 -4.01 17.49 -47.07
N ASP A 310 -3.09 17.63 -46.11
CA ASP A 310 -1.85 18.33 -46.41
C ASP A 310 -0.73 17.81 -45.51
N LYS A 311 0.10 16.97 -46.13
CA LYS A 311 1.43 16.60 -45.67
C LYS A 311 2.30 17.85 -45.72
N LYS A 312 2.82 18.29 -44.58
CA LYS A 312 4.15 18.91 -44.54
C LYS A 312 5.15 17.84 -44.10
N GLN A 313 6.00 17.49 -45.06
CA GLN A 313 7.13 16.60 -44.93
C GLN A 313 8.30 17.42 -44.38
N ASP A 314 8.58 17.29 -43.09
CA ASP A 314 9.84 17.76 -42.50
C ASP A 314 10.85 16.61 -42.53
N ASN A 315 11.91 16.80 -43.32
CA ASN A 315 13.04 15.89 -43.41
C ASN A 315 13.90 16.01 -42.13
N ASN A 316 13.50 15.30 -41.09
CA ASN A 316 14.38 14.80 -40.03
C ASN A 316 14.74 13.34 -40.42
N PRO A 317 15.93 12.78 -40.13
CA PRO A 317 16.18 11.38 -40.45
C PRO A 317 15.05 10.56 -39.84
N GLU A 318 14.34 9.76 -40.65
CA GLU A 318 13.17 8.99 -40.20
C GLU A 318 13.60 8.13 -39.01
N GLU A 319 13.41 8.64 -37.79
CA GLU A 319 13.41 7.84 -36.59
C GLU A 319 12.25 6.87 -36.79
N LYS A 320 12.58 5.64 -37.22
CA LYS A 320 11.58 4.60 -37.34
C LYS A 320 11.16 4.27 -35.91
N TYR A 321 9.87 4.38 -35.64
CA TYR A 321 9.30 4.03 -34.34
C TYR A 321 8.64 2.66 -34.43
N ALA A 322 8.80 1.85 -33.39
CA ALA A 322 8.02 0.65 -33.13
C ALA A 322 6.89 0.99 -32.15
N THR A 323 5.74 0.35 -32.35
CA THR A 323 4.62 0.39 -31.41
C THR A 323 4.71 -0.82 -30.50
N VAL A 324 4.58 -0.60 -29.20
CA VAL A 324 4.51 -1.66 -28.18
C VAL A 324 3.06 -1.84 -27.77
N THR A 325 2.47 -2.97 -28.14
CA THR A 325 1.12 -3.37 -27.75
C THR A 325 1.21 -4.40 -26.63
N ILE A 326 0.52 -4.14 -25.53
CA ILE A 326 0.47 -5.01 -24.37
C ILE A 326 -0.99 -5.36 -24.13
N GLU A 327 -1.32 -6.64 -24.26
CA GLU A 327 -2.63 -7.23 -24.00
C GLU A 327 -2.49 -8.18 -22.82
N ASP A 328 -2.52 -7.61 -21.63
CA ASP A 328 -2.38 -8.35 -20.38
C ASP A 328 -3.64 -8.18 -19.53
N GLU A 329 -4.48 -9.22 -19.54
CA GLU A 329 -5.68 -9.27 -18.70
C GLU A 329 -5.38 -9.66 -17.25
N SER A 330 -4.16 -10.16 -16.99
CA SER A 330 -3.77 -10.71 -15.69
C SER A 330 -3.13 -9.67 -14.76
N GLY A 331 -2.58 -8.60 -15.31
CA GLY A 331 -1.70 -7.66 -14.58
C GLY A 331 -0.32 -8.25 -14.23
N SER A 332 -0.04 -9.49 -14.64
CA SER A 332 1.18 -10.23 -14.34
C SER A 332 2.30 -10.02 -15.36
N VAL A 333 2.14 -9.08 -16.29
CA VAL A 333 3.19 -8.69 -17.24
C VAL A 333 3.68 -7.27 -16.94
N PHE A 334 4.99 -7.13 -16.81
CA PHE A 334 5.68 -5.85 -16.82
C PHE A 334 6.53 -5.74 -18.08
N VAL A 335 6.35 -4.66 -18.84
CA VAL A 335 7.22 -4.33 -19.97
C VAL A 335 7.88 -2.99 -19.67
N GLY A 336 9.20 -2.91 -19.77
CA GLY A 336 9.92 -1.67 -19.45
C GLY A 336 11.12 -1.41 -20.36
N VAL A 337 11.53 -0.15 -20.44
CA VAL A 337 12.73 0.26 -21.19
C VAL A 337 13.97 -0.03 -20.37
N VAL A 338 14.96 -0.67 -20.98
CA VAL A 338 16.28 -0.89 -20.38
C VAL A 338 17.15 0.33 -20.69
N THR A 339 17.47 1.12 -19.66
CA THR A 339 18.46 2.19 -19.76
C THR A 339 19.87 1.64 -19.45
N ASP A 340 20.90 2.25 -20.03
CA ASP A 340 22.29 1.75 -19.99
C ASP A 340 22.90 1.65 -18.57
N ASP A 341 22.26 2.25 -17.57
CA ASP A 341 22.65 2.14 -16.16
C ASP A 341 22.37 0.73 -15.57
N ASN A 342 21.53 -0.07 -16.22
CA ASN A 342 21.23 -1.45 -15.83
C ASN A 342 22.27 -2.42 -16.41
N LYS A 343 23.43 -2.52 -15.75
CA LYS A 343 24.54 -3.39 -16.19
C LYS A 343 24.28 -4.86 -15.85
N GLY A 344 23.66 -5.59 -16.78
CA GLY A 344 23.61 -7.05 -16.83
C GLY A 344 22.23 -7.64 -16.53
N SER A 345 21.87 -8.73 -17.21
CA SER A 345 20.53 -9.34 -17.13
C SER A 345 20.12 -9.82 -15.73
N HIS A 346 21.09 -9.95 -14.80
CA HIS A 346 20.86 -10.35 -13.42
C HIS A 346 20.44 -9.18 -12.50
N ASP A 347 20.63 -7.93 -12.94
CA ASP A 347 20.28 -6.72 -12.17
C ASP A 347 19.04 -6.00 -12.72
N LEU A 348 18.38 -6.59 -13.74
CA LEU A 348 17.14 -6.07 -14.26
C LEU A 348 16.00 -6.25 -13.23
N ASN A 349 15.65 -5.16 -12.57
CA ASN A 349 14.60 -5.11 -11.58
C ASN A 349 13.43 -4.24 -12.09
N PRO A 350 12.20 -4.79 -12.20
CA PRO A 350 11.01 -4.04 -12.59
C PRO A 350 10.80 -2.75 -11.78
N ASN A 351 11.23 -2.73 -10.51
CA ASN A 351 11.08 -1.58 -9.62
C ASN A 351 11.94 -0.37 -10.03
N ASN A 352 13.00 -0.58 -10.80
CA ASN A 352 13.92 0.47 -11.25
C ASN A 352 13.78 0.77 -12.75
N MET A 353 12.76 0.20 -13.40
CA MET A 353 12.54 0.36 -14.83
C MET A 353 11.33 1.23 -15.11
N LYS A 354 11.41 2.03 -16.17
CA LYS A 354 10.25 2.77 -16.66
C LYS A 354 9.28 1.81 -17.35
N LYS A 355 8.14 1.54 -16.70
CA LYS A 355 7.05 0.74 -17.27
C LYS A 355 6.51 1.39 -18.54
N LEU A 356 6.22 0.58 -19.54
CA LEU A 356 5.59 0.98 -20.79
C LEU A 356 4.10 0.68 -20.75
N SER A 357 3.30 1.61 -21.26
CA SER A 357 1.88 1.42 -21.51
C SER A 357 1.66 0.83 -22.91
N SER A 358 0.57 0.07 -23.08
CA SER A 358 0.14 -0.38 -24.41
C SER A 358 -0.09 0.81 -25.34
N GLY A 359 0.37 0.71 -26.58
CA GLY A 359 0.36 1.79 -27.57
C GLY A 359 1.57 2.73 -27.50
N ALA A 360 2.55 2.49 -26.60
CA ALA A 360 3.77 3.29 -26.54
C ALA A 360 4.55 3.21 -27.86
N ARG A 361 4.96 4.38 -28.38
CA ARG A 361 5.80 4.49 -29.58
C ARG A 361 7.24 4.77 -29.17
N LEU A 362 8.14 3.87 -29.52
CA LEU A 362 9.54 3.94 -29.13
C LEU A 362 10.44 3.87 -30.36
N PRO A 363 11.59 4.57 -30.38
CA PRO A 363 12.54 4.45 -31.48
C PRO A 363 12.98 3.00 -31.68
N ILE A 364 13.11 2.56 -32.93
CA ILE A 364 13.81 1.32 -33.29
C ILE A 364 15.25 1.42 -32.75
N GLY A 365 15.73 0.34 -32.15
CA GLY A 365 16.99 0.28 -31.39
C GLY A 365 16.80 0.42 -29.87
N THR A 366 15.60 0.75 -29.39
CA THR A 366 15.31 0.78 -27.94
C THR A 366 15.39 -0.62 -27.33
N ARG A 367 16.13 -0.78 -26.24
CA ARG A 367 16.17 -2.03 -25.47
C ARG A 367 14.97 -2.13 -24.53
N ILE A 368 14.30 -3.29 -24.52
CA ILE A 368 13.13 -3.58 -23.70
C ILE A 368 13.38 -4.86 -22.91
N ALA A 369 12.90 -4.88 -21.66
CA ALA A 369 12.73 -6.11 -20.90
C ALA A 369 11.24 -6.35 -20.62
N ILE A 370 10.84 -7.61 -20.73
CA ILE A 370 9.50 -8.10 -20.42
C ILE A 370 9.65 -9.10 -19.28
N PHE A 371 8.90 -8.89 -18.22
CA PHE A 371 8.82 -9.77 -17.06
C PHE A 371 7.42 -10.34 -17.00
N LYS A 372 7.31 -11.66 -16.98
CA LYS A 372 6.08 -12.35 -16.64
C LYS A 372 6.19 -12.89 -15.22
N TYR A 373 5.35 -12.40 -14.34
CA TYR A 373 5.13 -12.97 -13.01
C TYR A 373 4.28 -14.23 -13.11
N TYR A 374 4.53 -15.16 -12.18
CA TYR A 374 3.73 -16.36 -12.07
C TYR A 374 2.27 -16.01 -11.73
N ASP A 375 1.35 -16.42 -12.61
CA ASP A 375 -0.08 -16.40 -12.33
C ASP A 375 -0.71 -17.66 -12.95
N PRO A 376 -1.18 -18.61 -12.12
CA PRO A 376 -1.75 -19.86 -12.62
C PRO A 376 -3.08 -19.69 -13.36
N LYS A 377 -3.78 -18.55 -13.18
CA LYS A 377 -5.03 -18.25 -13.90
C LYS A 377 -4.78 -17.79 -15.34
N TYR A 378 -3.59 -17.28 -15.62
CA TYR A 378 -3.18 -16.76 -16.94
C TYR A 378 -1.85 -17.39 -17.39
N PRO A 379 -1.84 -18.69 -17.71
CA PRO A 379 -0.59 -19.39 -18.00
C PRO A 379 -0.26 -19.37 -19.50
N SER A 380 -1.05 -18.71 -20.36
CA SER A 380 -0.69 -18.45 -21.76
C SER A 380 0.12 -17.15 -21.84
N PHE A 381 1.30 -17.22 -22.46
CA PHE A 381 2.17 -16.07 -22.64
C PHE A 381 2.81 -16.08 -24.02
N LYS A 382 2.54 -15.03 -24.80
CA LYS A 382 3.04 -14.89 -26.16
C LYS A 382 3.71 -13.54 -26.33
N VAL A 383 4.82 -13.52 -27.04
CA VAL A 383 5.53 -12.31 -27.42
C VAL A 383 5.85 -12.40 -28.91
N ILE A 384 5.33 -11.44 -29.67
CA ILE A 384 5.52 -11.29 -31.10
C ILE A 384 6.33 -10.03 -31.33
N HIS A 385 7.48 -10.16 -31.98
CA HIS A 385 8.33 -9.03 -32.31
C HIS A 385 8.58 -8.99 -33.81
N ASN A 386 8.31 -7.84 -34.43
CA ASN A 386 8.40 -7.63 -35.87
C ASN A 386 7.66 -8.70 -36.70
N GLY A 387 6.44 -9.05 -36.27
CA GLY A 387 5.59 -10.06 -36.90
C GLY A 387 6.00 -11.52 -36.68
N LYS A 388 6.99 -11.81 -35.81
CA LYS A 388 7.44 -13.18 -35.52
C LYS A 388 7.28 -13.51 -34.04
N TYR A 389 6.82 -14.71 -33.74
CA TYR A 389 6.83 -15.22 -32.36
C TYR A 389 8.26 -15.38 -31.87
N ILE A 390 8.58 -14.72 -30.77
CA ILE A 390 9.83 -14.94 -30.02
C ILE A 390 9.58 -15.74 -28.75
N VAL A 391 8.36 -15.66 -28.19
CA VAL A 391 7.87 -16.55 -27.14
C VAL A 391 6.45 -16.96 -27.47
N ASN A 392 6.17 -18.26 -27.34
CA ASN A 392 4.83 -18.82 -27.45
C ASN A 392 4.73 -19.99 -26.48
N ARG A 393 4.29 -19.70 -25.24
CA ARG A 393 4.12 -20.69 -24.19
C ARG A 393 2.66 -20.82 -23.85
N GLU A 394 2.15 -22.02 -24.04
CA GLU A 394 0.80 -22.40 -23.62
C GLU A 394 0.97 -23.31 -22.39
N ASN A 395 0.50 -22.87 -21.23
CA ASN A 395 0.69 -23.51 -19.90
C ASN A 395 2.06 -23.27 -19.23
N ASP A 396 2.49 -22.01 -19.13
CA ASP A 396 3.68 -21.61 -18.36
C ASP A 396 3.40 -21.66 -16.85
N LEU A 397 3.51 -22.87 -16.27
CA LEU A 397 3.30 -23.17 -14.85
C LEU A 397 4.59 -23.01 -14.03
N GLY A 398 5.25 -21.86 -14.12
CA GLY A 398 6.39 -21.54 -13.25
C GLY A 398 6.10 -21.79 -11.76
N GLY A 399 7.13 -21.94 -10.93
CA GLY A 399 6.92 -22.02 -9.47
C GLY A 399 6.49 -20.67 -8.90
N GLU A 400 5.72 -20.66 -7.82
CA GLU A 400 5.42 -19.45 -7.06
C GLU A 400 6.72 -18.74 -6.66
N GLY A 401 6.84 -17.44 -6.97
CA GLY A 401 8.08 -16.66 -6.79
C GLY A 401 9.07 -16.68 -7.97
N SER A 402 8.76 -17.36 -9.08
CA SER A 402 9.56 -17.30 -10.32
C SER A 402 8.98 -16.28 -11.32
N TYR A 403 9.85 -15.59 -12.05
CA TYR A 403 9.47 -14.75 -13.19
C TYR A 403 10.33 -15.09 -14.41
N SER A 404 9.73 -15.03 -15.59
CA SER A 404 10.46 -15.13 -16.85
C SER A 404 10.83 -13.75 -17.35
N THR A 405 12.11 -13.53 -17.63
CA THR A 405 12.60 -12.28 -18.25
C THR A 405 12.94 -12.51 -19.72
N ILE A 406 12.46 -11.62 -20.58
CA ILE A 406 12.85 -11.55 -21.98
C ILE A 406 13.44 -10.17 -22.21
N GLU A 407 14.68 -10.12 -22.69
CA GLU A 407 15.30 -8.88 -23.18
C GLU A 407 15.36 -8.90 -24.70
N LEU A 408 15.03 -7.77 -25.32
CA LEU A 408 15.16 -7.60 -26.76
C LEU A 408 15.46 -6.15 -27.13
N THR A 409 16.00 -5.95 -28.32
CA THR A 409 16.12 -4.62 -28.93
C THR A 409 15.04 -4.46 -29.99
N LEU A 410 14.31 -3.36 -29.96
CA LEU A 410 13.20 -3.14 -30.89
C LEU A 410 13.69 -2.97 -32.33
N GLU A 411 13.38 -3.93 -33.20
CA GLU A 411 13.60 -3.87 -34.65
C GLU A 411 12.32 -3.54 -35.46
N GLY A 412 11.18 -3.49 -34.77
CA GLY A 412 9.83 -3.33 -35.33
C GLY A 412 8.79 -3.45 -34.20
N ASP A 413 7.51 -3.46 -34.56
CA ASP A 413 6.41 -3.52 -33.57
C ASP A 413 6.52 -4.74 -32.64
N LEU A 414 6.12 -4.55 -31.40
CA LEU A 414 6.15 -5.56 -30.34
C LEU A 414 4.73 -5.76 -29.82
N VAL A 415 4.28 -7.01 -29.76
CA VAL A 415 3.02 -7.40 -29.14
C VAL A 415 3.32 -8.39 -28.02
N VAL A 416 2.85 -8.10 -26.81
CA VAL A 416 2.99 -8.94 -25.63
C VAL A 416 1.60 -9.30 -25.15
N THR A 417 1.28 -10.59 -25.09
CA THR A 417 -0.03 -11.06 -24.65
C THR A 417 0.09 -12.06 -23.49
N CYS A 418 -0.79 -11.90 -22.50
CA CYS A 418 -0.95 -12.82 -21.38
C CYS A 418 -2.43 -13.07 -21.15
N SER A 419 -2.86 -14.31 -21.31
CA SER A 419 -4.27 -14.69 -21.36
C SER A 419 -4.55 -15.95 -20.54
N PRO A 420 -5.81 -16.20 -20.17
CA PRO A 420 -6.22 -17.52 -19.70
C PRO A 420 -5.90 -18.57 -20.77
N VAL A 421 -5.76 -19.83 -20.37
CA VAL A 421 -5.78 -20.92 -21.36
C VAL A 421 -7.18 -20.97 -21.92
N ASP A 422 -7.29 -20.67 -23.20
CA ASP A 422 -8.55 -20.79 -23.92
C ASP A 422 -9.07 -22.21 -23.79
N GLY A 423 -10.08 -22.39 -22.95
CA GLY A 423 -11.02 -23.50 -23.06
C GLY A 423 -11.82 -23.31 -24.35
N GLY A 424 -11.20 -23.60 -25.50
CA GLY A 424 -11.86 -23.75 -26.79
C GLY A 424 -12.44 -22.48 -27.40
N ARG A 425 -11.58 -21.66 -28.02
CA ARG A 425 -11.94 -20.94 -29.25
C ARG A 425 -10.76 -20.93 -30.20
N HIS A 426 -10.70 -21.97 -31.03
CA HIS A 426 -9.96 -21.89 -32.29
C HIS A 426 -10.56 -20.76 -33.13
N THR A 427 -9.96 -19.57 -33.09
CA THR A 427 -9.96 -18.71 -34.27
C THR A 427 -8.81 -19.20 -35.14
N ASN A 428 -9.17 -20.05 -36.11
CA ASN A 428 -8.34 -20.31 -37.27
C ASN A 428 -8.16 -18.98 -38.01
N GLU A 429 -7.10 -18.25 -37.71
CA GLU A 429 -6.48 -17.33 -38.65
C GLU A 429 -5.06 -17.80 -38.94
N GLU A 430 -4.98 -18.96 -39.60
CA GLU A 430 -3.89 -19.25 -40.51
C GLU A 430 -4.12 -18.43 -41.79
N GLY A 431 -3.25 -17.44 -42.01
CA GLY A 431 -2.75 -17.05 -43.32
C GLY A 431 -3.75 -16.52 -44.37
N ARG A 432 -3.71 -15.20 -44.59
CA ARG A 432 -3.43 -14.63 -45.92
C ARG A 432 -2.97 -13.19 -45.88
#